data_AF-A0A386HN60-F1
#
_entry.id   AF-A0A386HN60-F1
#
_cell.length_a   1.000
_cell.length_b   1.000
_cell.length_c   1.000
_cell.angle_alpha   90.00
_cell.angle_beta   90.00
_cell.angle_gamma   90.00
#
_symmetry.space_group_name_H-M   'P 1'
#
loop_
_entity.id
_entity.type
_entity.pdbx_description
1 polymer ?
#
loop_
_entity_poly.entity_id
_entity_poly.type
_entity_poly.pdbx_seq_one_letter_code
_entity_poly.pdbx_strand_id
1 'polypeptide(L)' 'MENNSLDLRIVIGLFFIIISILLLIASFVTANGSEINRITGLTFLAFGIIMYALSKIRKMK' A
#
# COMPACT_ATOMS: atom_id res chain seq x y z
N MET A 1 5.86 0.53 30.63
CA MET A 1 4.98 -0.21 29.71
C MET A 1 5.31 0.29 28.31
N GLU A 2 6.04 -0.51 27.55
CA GLU A 2 6.43 -0.18 26.18
C GLU A 2 5.15 -0.11 25.33
N ASN A 3 4.75 1.10 24.95
CA ASN A 3 3.59 1.28 24.08
C ASN A 3 3.97 0.72 22.70
N ASN A 4 3.68 -0.57 22.51
CA ASN A 4 3.65 -1.28 21.22
C ASN A 4 2.53 -0.74 20.32
N SER A 5 2.41 0.58 20.18
CA SER A 5 1.66 1.18 19.10
C SER A 5 2.39 0.79 17.81
N LEU A 6 1.92 -0.29 17.17
CA LEU A 6 2.24 -0.63 15.80
C LEU A 6 2.33 0.68 15.01
N ASP A 7 3.51 0.98 14.44
CA ASP A 7 3.72 2.23 13.73
C ASP A 7 2.62 2.36 12.69
N LEU A 8 1.74 3.33 12.89
CA LEU A 8 0.55 3.50 12.07
C LEU A 8 0.92 3.59 10.59
N ARG A 9 2.14 4.09 10.27
CA ARG A 9 2.70 4.09 8.92
C ARG A 9 2.88 2.71 8.32
N ILE A 10 3.30 1.71 9.09
CA ILE A 10 3.44 0.31 8.64
C ILE A 10 2.06 -0.26 8.33
N VAL A 11 1.10 -0.07 9.24
CA VAL A 11 -0.27 -0.59 9.07
C VAL A 11 -0.92 0.02 7.84
N ILE A 12 -0.81 1.34 7.68
CA ILE A 12 -1.29 2.06 6.50
C ILE A 12 -0.57 1.56 5.24
N GLY A 13 0.76 1.48 5.26
CA GLY A 13 1.54 1.02 4.10
C GLY A 13 1.15 -0.38 3.64
N LEU A 14 0.99 -1.31 4.58
CA LEU A 14 0.57 -2.69 4.30
C LEU A 14 -0.85 -2.74 3.73
N PHE A 15 -1.78 -1.95 4.27
CA PHE A 15 -3.14 -1.85 3.75
C PHE A 15 -3.14 -1.39 2.28
N PHE A 16 -2.42 -0.32 1.95
CA PHE A 16 -2.34 0.16 0.57
C PHE A 16 -1.66 -0.83 -0.39
N ILE A 17 -0.68 -1.60 0.08
CA ILE A 17 -0.07 -2.69 -0.71
C ILE A 17 -1.07 -3.82 -0.97
N ILE A 18 -1.87 -4.21 0.02
CA ILE A 18 -2.87 -5.27 -0.17
C ILE A 18 -3.94 -4.82 -1.17
N ILE A 19 -4.48 -3.62 -1.02
CA ILE A 19 -5.49 -3.07 -1.94
C ILE A 19 -4.91 -2.88 -3.35
N SER A 20 -3.65 -2.46 -3.48
CA SER A 20 -3.02 -2.32 -4.79
C SER A 20 -2.89 -3.64 -5.52
N ILE A 21 -2.49 -4.72 -4.83
CA ILE A 21 -2.42 -6.06 -5.42
C ILE A 21 -3.81 -6.51 -5.89
N LEU A 22 -4.85 -6.30 -5.09
CA LEU A 22 -6.22 -6.63 -5.48
C LEU A 22 -6.68 -5.84 -6.72
N LEU A 23 -6.40 -4.54 -6.78
CA LEU A 23 -6.73 -3.71 -7.93
C LEU A 23 -5.93 -4.09 -9.18
N LEU A 24 -4.65 -4.40 -9.05
CA LEU A 24 -3.83 -4.86 -10.16
C LEU A 24 -4.34 -6.20 -10.70
N ILE A 25 -4.70 -7.15 -9.84
CA ILE A 25 -5.34 -8.40 -10.27
C ILE A 25 -6.67 -8.11 -10.97
N ALA A 26 -7.52 -7.27 -10.38
CA ALA A 26 -8.80 -6.87 -10.97
C ALA A 26 -8.62 -6.18 -12.33
N SER A 27 -7.50 -5.49 -12.56
CA SER A 27 -7.22 -4.87 -13.87
C SER A 27 -7.05 -5.90 -15.00
N PHE A 28 -6.69 -7.15 -14.70
CA PHE A 28 -6.56 -8.23 -15.69
C PHE A 28 -7.81 -9.10 -15.83
N VAL A 29 -8.68 -9.12 -14.82
CA VAL A 29 -9.86 -10.01 -14.79
C VAL A 29 -11.15 -9.28 -15.19
N THR A 30 -11.22 -7.96 -14.97
CA THR A 30 -12.43 -7.18 -15.22
C THR A 30 -12.34 -6.44 -16.56
N ALA A 31 -13.26 -6.70 -17.49
CA ALA A 31 -13.30 -6.03 -18.80
C ALA A 31 -13.64 -4.53 -18.69
N ASN A 32 -14.51 -4.16 -17.74
CA ASN A 32 -14.88 -2.78 -17.47
C ASN A 32 -14.02 -2.20 -16.34
N GLY A 33 -13.46 -1.01 -16.56
CA GLY A 33 -12.67 -0.30 -15.54
C GLY A 33 -11.24 -0.82 -15.35
N SER A 34 -10.72 -1.64 -16.28
CA SER A 34 -9.36 -2.19 -16.20
C SER A 34 -8.28 -1.09 -16.06
N GLU A 35 -8.42 -0.01 -16.83
CA GLU A 35 -7.49 1.12 -16.81
C GLU A 35 -7.50 1.85 -15.47
N ILE A 36 -8.69 2.12 -14.91
CA ILE A 36 -8.84 2.74 -13.59
C ILE A 36 -8.22 1.84 -12.52
N ASN A 37 -8.54 0.55 -12.53
CA ASN A 37 -7.97 -0.42 -11.59
C ASN A 37 -6.45 -0.47 -11.68
N ARG A 38 -5.88 -0.41 -12.89
CA ARG A 38 -4.43 -0.43 -13.10
C ARG A 38 -3.76 0.83 -12.58
N ILE A 39 -4.31 2.01 -12.91
CA ILE A 39 -3.75 3.31 -12.47
C ILE A 39 -3.87 3.43 -10.95
N THR A 40 -5.05 3.20 -10.37
CA THR A 40 -5.26 3.26 -8.92
C THR A 40 -4.40 2.24 -8.19
N GLY A 41 -4.30 1.01 -8.71
CA GLY A 41 -3.41 -0.02 -8.19
C GLY A 41 -1.95 0.43 -8.16
N LEU A 42 -1.41 0.94 -9.26
CA LEU A 42 -0.04 1.45 -9.32
C LEU A 42 0.20 2.62 -8.35
N THR A 43 -0.74 3.57 -8.25
CA THR A 43 -0.65 4.70 -7.32
C THR A 43 -0.64 4.23 -5.86
N PHE A 44 -1.51 3.29 -5.50
CA PHE A 44 -1.59 2.75 -4.15
C PHE A 44 -0.36 1.91 -3.79
N LEU A 45 0.19 1.18 -4.76
CA LEU A 45 1.43 0.42 -4.58
C LEU A 45 2.60 1.37 -4.28
N ALA A 46 2.76 2.43 -5.07
CA ALA A 46 3.80 3.44 -4.85
C ALA A 46 3.67 4.09 -3.46
N PHE A 47 2.44 4.48 -3.07
CA PHE A 47 2.18 5.07 -1.76
C PHE A 47 2.48 4.09 -0.61
N GLY A 48 2.05 2.84 -0.73
CA GLY A 48 2.30 1.81 0.28
C GLY A 48 3.80 1.53 0.49
N ILE A 49 4.57 1.48 -0.60
CA ILE A 49 6.04 1.33 -0.54
C ILE A 49 6.68 2.55 0.15
N ILE A 50 6.26 3.77 -0.19
CA ILE A 50 6.77 5.00 0.43
C ILE A 50 6.50 4.99 1.94
N MET A 51 5.29 4.63 2.37
CA MET A 51 4.91 4.58 3.78
C MET A 51 5.72 3.54 4.56
N TYR A 52 5.95 2.37 3.95
CA TYR A 52 6.82 1.34 4.53
C TYR A 52 8.27 1.82 4.66
N ALA A 53 8.81 2.48 3.62
CA ALA A 53 10.15 3.05 3.64
C ALA A 53 10.31 4.15 4.70
N LEU A 54 9.34 5.06 4.82
CA LEU A 54 9.32 6.11 5.84
C LEU A 54 9.30 5.55 7.26
N SER A 55 8.56 4.45 7.49
CA SER A 55 8.57 3.80 8.80
C SER A 55 9.95 3.18 9.13
N LYS A 56 10.60 2.57 8.15
CA LYS A 56 11.98 2.04 8.31
C LYS A 56 12.97 3.15 8.65
N ILE A 57 12.88 4.30 7.97
CA ILE A 57 13.75 5.47 8.24
C ILE A 57 13.54 5.98 9.66
N ARG A 58 12.28 6.09 10.12
CA ARG A 58 12.00 6.50 11.50
C ARG A 58 12.55 5.52 12.54
N LYS A 59 12.54 4.22 12.25
CA LYS A 59 13.05 3.20 13.18
C LYS A 59 14.59 3.23 13.31
N MET A 60 15.29 3.81 12.32
CA MET A 60 16.76 3.97 12.35
C MET A 60 17.23 5.30 12.97
N LYS A 61 16.31 6.20 13.33
CA LYS A 61 16.61 7.47 14.00
C LYS A 61 16.17 7.39 15.45
#